data_AF-A0A7V6JII3-F1
#
_entry.id   AF-A0A7V6JII3-F1
#
_cell.length_a   1.000
_cell.length_b   1.000
_cell.length_c   1.000
_cell.angle_alpha   90.00
_cell.angle_beta   90.00
_cell.angle_gamma   90.00
#
_symmetry.space_group_name_H-M   'P 1'
#
loop_
_entity.id
_entity.type
_entity.pdbx_description
1 polymer ?
#
loop_
_entity_poly.entity_id
_entity_poly.type
_entity_poly.pdbx_seq_one_letter_code
_entity_poly.pdbx_strand_id
1 'polypeptide(L)'
;MLTFRELYDRLLKASYNKSLNEEIDNIKKTEEFNVDDLDCILHPENYPSVIRTDACNSCTAEKPACEVACLFSAIKRDGEGKVVVEQKDCTGCGRCLEVCENKGLVERKDLIPILELLHSKSVPVYAMIAPAFNGQFTLDVTAGKLRTAFKCLGFYGMLEVALFADILTLKEALEFDRTIQEDKDFMLTSCCCPIWVAMIKKIYHDLIPHMPPSVSPMVACGRAIKRIHPDAVTVFIGPCIAKKAEAKEPDIKDAVDYVLTFQEIKANFMEGMGCVGGCVGGPKALIPYKEGTEDVIEYGDLATYKTPIDNPHAIELLEQLGFHRIEDLLERDNLFIRKFT
;
A
#
# COMPACT_ATOMS: atom_id res chain seq x y z
N MET A 1 -24.29 11.77 18.66
CA MET A 1 -23.35 11.83 17.52
C MET A 1 -22.73 10.46 17.26
N LEU A 2 -22.85 9.94 16.03
CA LEU A 2 -22.21 8.70 15.59
C LEU A 2 -20.69 8.87 15.56
N THR A 3 -19.97 7.88 16.08
CA THR A 3 -18.52 7.81 15.92
C THR A 3 -18.15 7.47 14.47
N PHE A 4 -16.93 7.83 14.04
CA PHE A 4 -16.38 7.44 12.74
C PHE A 4 -16.59 5.95 12.42
N ARG A 5 -16.35 5.07 13.42
CA ARG A 5 -16.48 3.62 13.25
C ARG A 5 -17.93 3.19 13.05
N GLU A 6 -18.86 3.71 13.84
CA GLU A 6 -20.29 3.38 13.70
C GLU A 6 -20.83 3.87 12.36
N LEU A 7 -20.43 5.09 11.95
CA LEU A 7 -20.76 5.65 10.66
C LEU A 7 -20.23 4.76 9.52
N TYR A 8 -18.94 4.39 9.58
CA TYR A 8 -18.32 3.49 8.60
C TYR A 8 -18.99 2.12 8.55
N ASP A 9 -19.23 1.46 9.68
CA ASP A 9 -19.83 0.12 9.72
C ASP A 9 -21.27 0.12 9.16
N ARG A 10 -22.05 1.19 9.43
CA ARG A 10 -23.39 1.36 8.84
C ARG A 10 -23.33 1.54 7.32
N LEU A 11 -22.50 2.46 6.84
CA LEU A 11 -22.35 2.73 5.40
C LEU A 11 -21.76 1.53 4.67
N LEU A 12 -20.83 0.81 5.26
CA LEU A 12 -20.26 -0.41 4.70
C LEU A 12 -21.33 -1.49 4.53
N LYS A 13 -22.17 -1.70 5.56
CA LYS A 13 -23.29 -2.64 5.49
C LYS A 13 -24.33 -2.21 4.44
N ALA A 14 -24.61 -0.92 4.33
CA ALA A 14 -25.52 -0.39 3.32
C ALA A 14 -24.96 -0.54 1.90
N SER A 15 -23.69 -0.24 1.69
CA SER A 15 -22.98 -0.46 0.43
C SER A 15 -23.02 -1.93 0.03
N TYR A 16 -22.67 -2.86 0.93
CA TYR A 16 -22.78 -4.30 0.71
C TYR A 16 -24.19 -4.75 0.30
N ASN A 17 -25.24 -4.16 0.89
CA ASN A 17 -26.64 -4.45 0.56
C ASN A 17 -27.20 -3.61 -0.60
N LYS A 18 -26.38 -2.82 -1.30
CA LYS A 18 -26.78 -1.93 -2.41
C LYS A 18 -27.81 -0.86 -2.04
N SER A 19 -27.77 -0.39 -0.80
CA SER A 19 -28.67 0.65 -0.26
C SER A 19 -27.90 1.85 0.29
N LEU A 20 -26.70 2.12 -0.23
CA LEU A 20 -25.80 3.17 0.29
C LEU A 20 -26.46 4.56 0.29
N ASN A 21 -27.05 4.97 -0.84
CA ASN A 21 -27.68 6.30 -0.96
C ASN A 21 -28.87 6.47 0.00
N GLU A 22 -29.68 5.43 0.17
CA GLU A 22 -30.81 5.44 1.11
C GLU A 22 -30.34 5.60 2.55
N GLU A 23 -29.25 4.91 2.93
CA GLU A 23 -28.69 5.00 4.28
C GLU A 23 -28.03 6.37 4.52
N ILE A 24 -27.35 6.96 3.51
CA ILE A 24 -26.82 8.32 3.60
C ILE A 24 -27.94 9.32 3.87
N ASP A 25 -29.05 9.23 3.13
CA ASP A 25 -30.21 10.10 3.32
C ASP A 25 -30.87 9.90 4.69
N ASN A 26 -30.90 8.65 5.17
CA ASN A 26 -31.41 8.32 6.50
C ASN A 26 -30.56 8.93 7.61
N ILE A 27 -29.23 8.75 7.55
CA ILE A 27 -28.29 9.30 8.53
C ILE A 27 -28.36 10.82 8.55
N LYS A 28 -28.41 11.47 7.37
CA LYS A 28 -28.58 12.93 7.24
C LYS A 28 -29.85 13.48 7.92
N LYS A 29 -30.89 12.66 8.07
CA LYS A 29 -32.18 13.07 8.65
C LYS A 29 -32.34 12.72 10.12
N THR A 30 -31.71 11.63 10.58
CA THR A 30 -32.07 10.99 11.86
C THR A 30 -30.99 11.05 12.92
N GLU A 31 -29.75 11.34 12.54
CA GLU A 31 -28.59 11.22 13.41
C GLU A 31 -27.72 12.47 13.38
N GLU A 32 -27.03 12.74 14.48
CA GLU A 32 -25.89 13.65 14.48
C GLU A 32 -24.64 12.89 14.08
N PHE A 33 -23.83 13.44 13.18
CA PHE A 33 -22.55 12.87 12.75
C PHE A 33 -21.60 14.01 12.33
N ASN A 34 -20.32 13.70 12.22
CA ASN A 34 -19.33 14.63 11.69
C ASN A 34 -19.36 14.60 10.14
N VAL A 35 -19.56 15.76 9.52
CA VAL A 35 -19.64 15.90 8.06
C VAL A 35 -18.33 15.54 7.37
N ASP A 36 -17.19 15.88 7.98
CA ASP A 36 -15.86 15.54 7.46
C ASP A 36 -15.60 14.03 7.50
N ASP A 37 -16.13 13.33 8.51
CA ASP A 37 -16.05 11.87 8.60
C ASP A 37 -16.86 11.22 7.47
N LEU A 38 -18.07 11.71 7.19
CA LEU A 38 -18.90 11.23 6.09
C LEU A 38 -18.22 11.47 4.73
N ASP A 39 -17.71 12.68 4.49
CA ASP A 39 -17.01 13.02 3.24
C ASP A 39 -15.76 12.16 3.06
N CYS A 40 -14.97 11.96 4.12
CA CYS A 40 -13.81 11.08 4.07
C CYS A 40 -14.16 9.62 3.75
N ILE A 41 -15.29 9.10 4.25
CA ILE A 41 -15.72 7.73 3.98
C ILE A 41 -16.15 7.55 2.52
N LEU A 42 -16.77 8.58 1.93
CA LEU A 42 -17.28 8.54 0.55
C LEU A 42 -16.21 8.93 -0.49
N HIS A 43 -15.27 9.81 -0.12
CA HIS A 43 -14.23 10.39 -0.97
C HIS A 43 -12.83 10.29 -0.33
N PRO A 44 -12.35 9.08 0.02
CA PRO A 44 -11.08 8.88 0.72
C PRO A 44 -9.84 9.40 -0.06
N GLU A 45 -9.94 9.53 -1.38
CA GLU A 45 -8.91 10.13 -2.21
C GLU A 45 -8.55 11.58 -1.83
N ASN A 46 -9.47 12.31 -1.19
CA ASN A 46 -9.27 13.70 -0.76
C ASN A 46 -8.60 13.83 0.61
N TYR A 47 -8.32 12.71 1.27
CA TYR A 47 -7.81 12.69 2.66
C TYR A 47 -6.43 12.03 2.77
N PRO A 48 -5.64 12.40 3.79
CA PRO A 48 -4.40 11.70 4.15
C PRO A 48 -4.63 10.22 4.46
N SER A 49 -3.58 9.39 4.40
CA SER A 49 -3.66 7.97 4.75
C SER A 49 -4.00 7.71 6.22
N VAL A 50 -3.72 8.69 7.09
CA VAL A 50 -4.12 8.71 8.49
C VAL A 50 -5.03 9.92 8.71
N ILE A 51 -6.21 9.69 9.26
CA ILE A 51 -7.23 10.71 9.48
C ILE A 51 -7.50 10.90 10.97
N ARG A 52 -8.00 12.09 11.30
CA ARG A 52 -8.45 12.45 12.64
C ARG A 52 -9.95 12.19 12.75
N THR A 53 -10.36 11.61 13.87
CA THR A 53 -11.76 11.43 14.26
C THR A 53 -12.10 12.33 15.46
N ASP A 54 -13.38 12.42 15.81
CA ASP A 54 -13.85 13.23 16.95
C ASP A 54 -13.20 12.86 18.29
N ALA A 55 -12.76 11.62 18.48
CA ALA A 55 -12.05 11.21 19.69
C ALA A 55 -10.73 11.97 19.91
N CYS A 56 -10.18 12.59 18.86
CA CYS A 56 -9.01 13.45 18.97
C CYS A 56 -9.31 14.78 19.69
N ASN A 57 -10.58 15.23 19.72
CA ASN A 57 -10.97 16.48 20.37
C ASN A 57 -10.79 16.43 21.90
N SER A 58 -10.74 15.24 22.49
CA SER A 58 -10.44 15.03 23.91
C SER A 58 -8.93 15.04 24.22
N CYS A 59 -8.06 15.27 23.23
CA CYS A 59 -6.62 15.34 23.43
C CYS A 59 -6.22 16.74 23.93
N THR A 60 -5.98 16.85 25.24
CA THR A 60 -5.59 18.11 25.90
C THR A 60 -4.09 18.28 26.10
N ALA A 61 -3.28 17.29 25.71
CA ALA A 61 -1.83 17.37 25.84
C ALA A 61 -1.28 18.55 25.02
N GLU A 62 -0.40 19.37 25.60
CA GLU A 62 0.24 20.49 24.87
C GLU A 62 1.08 20.00 23.68
N LYS A 63 1.76 18.85 23.84
CA LYS A 63 2.46 18.16 22.76
C LYS A 63 2.09 16.67 22.75
N PRO A 64 1.14 16.24 21.91
CA PRO A 64 0.66 14.87 21.93
C PRO A 64 1.73 13.92 21.40
N ALA A 65 1.74 12.69 21.91
CA ALA A 65 2.70 11.67 21.51
C ALA A 65 2.71 11.44 19.98
N CYS A 66 1.57 11.60 19.31
CA CYS A 66 1.47 11.47 17.85
C CYS A 66 2.28 12.53 17.08
N GLU A 67 2.31 13.78 17.56
CA GLU A 67 3.10 14.85 16.94
C GLU A 67 4.59 14.57 17.08
N VAL A 68 5.04 14.18 18.28
CA VAL A 68 6.44 13.81 18.55
C VAL A 68 6.87 12.59 17.74
N ALA A 69 5.98 11.61 17.58
CA ALA A 69 6.27 10.38 16.85
C ALA A 69 6.27 10.55 15.31
N CYS A 70 5.79 11.68 14.78
CA CYS A 70 5.70 11.91 13.35
C CYS A 70 7.07 12.32 12.77
N LEU A 71 7.76 11.35 12.15
CA LEU A 71 9.08 11.55 11.53
C LEU A 71 9.11 12.60 10.40
N PHE A 72 7.96 12.85 9.76
CA PHE A 72 7.87 13.71 8.58
C PHE A 72 7.10 15.02 8.85
N SER A 73 6.89 15.37 10.13
CA SER A 73 6.21 16.61 10.55
C SER A 73 4.84 16.83 9.89
N ALA A 74 4.14 15.74 9.58
CA ALA A 74 2.82 15.76 8.96
C ALA A 74 1.70 16.09 9.96
N ILE A 75 1.96 15.94 11.26
CA ILE A 75 0.99 16.24 12.31
C ILE A 75 1.29 17.64 12.84
N LYS A 76 0.34 18.56 12.67
CA LYS A 76 0.43 19.97 13.06
C LYS A 76 -0.78 20.38 13.89
N ARG A 77 -0.85 21.64 14.32
CA ARG A 77 -2.05 22.23 14.93
C ARG A 77 -2.61 23.37 14.08
N ASP A 78 -3.93 23.47 14.05
CA ASP A 78 -4.62 24.64 13.52
C ASP A 78 -4.66 25.79 14.55
N GLY A 79 -5.27 26.91 14.17
CA GLY A 79 -5.42 28.09 15.01
C GLY A 79 -6.28 27.89 16.27
N GLU A 80 -7.05 26.79 16.33
CA GLU A 80 -7.85 26.39 17.50
C GLU A 80 -7.10 25.37 18.38
N GLY A 81 -5.87 25.02 17.99
CA GLY A 81 -5.06 24.03 18.68
C GLY A 81 -5.47 22.59 18.38
N LYS A 82 -6.33 22.31 17.40
CA LYS A 82 -6.69 20.93 17.04
C LYS A 82 -5.60 20.30 16.20
N VAL A 83 -5.38 19.00 16.40
CA VAL A 83 -4.43 18.21 15.61
C VAL A 83 -4.89 18.16 14.16
N VAL A 84 -4.01 18.41 13.19
CA VAL A 84 -4.28 18.30 11.76
C VAL A 84 -3.23 17.40 11.13
N VAL A 85 -3.64 16.49 10.25
CA VAL A 85 -2.74 15.62 9.49
C VAL A 85 -2.64 16.17 8.07
N GLU A 86 -1.48 16.73 7.73
CA GLU A 86 -1.21 17.30 6.40
C GLU A 86 -1.03 16.20 5.35
N GLN A 87 -1.90 16.19 4.34
CA GLN A 87 -1.89 15.16 3.30
C GLN A 87 -0.59 15.10 2.52
N LYS A 88 -0.01 16.26 2.19
CA LYS A 88 1.26 16.36 1.44
C LYS A 88 2.44 15.78 2.22
N ASP A 89 2.42 15.95 3.54
CA ASP A 89 3.54 15.57 4.40
C ASP A 89 3.40 14.13 4.91
N CYS A 90 2.16 13.62 5.04
CA CYS A 90 1.86 12.29 5.57
C CYS A 90 2.30 11.16 4.61
N THR A 91 3.24 10.35 5.08
CA THR A 91 3.76 9.17 4.34
C THR A 91 3.03 7.88 4.71
N GLY A 92 2.07 7.93 5.63
CA GLY A 92 1.29 6.75 6.04
C GLY A 92 2.08 5.71 6.85
N CYS A 93 3.15 6.07 7.55
CA CYS A 93 3.95 5.12 8.33
C CYS A 93 3.21 4.46 9.51
N GLY A 94 2.07 5.01 9.93
CA GLY A 94 1.22 4.44 11.00
C GLY A 94 1.75 4.64 12.43
N ARG A 95 2.97 5.16 12.62
CA ARG A 95 3.56 5.33 13.96
C ARG A 95 2.71 6.20 14.89
N CYS A 96 2.06 7.21 14.35
CA CYS A 96 1.13 8.06 15.11
C CYS A 96 -0.12 7.33 15.59
N LEU A 97 -0.57 6.28 14.90
CA LEU A 97 -1.70 5.44 15.30
C LEU A 97 -1.33 4.60 16.54
N GLU A 98 -0.11 4.06 16.56
CA GLU A 98 0.37 3.20 17.65
C GLU A 98 0.50 3.94 18.99
N VAL A 99 0.95 5.20 18.94
CA VAL A 99 1.16 6.03 20.14
C VAL A 99 -0.09 6.83 20.56
N CYS A 100 -1.18 6.76 19.79
CA CYS A 100 -2.38 7.53 20.07
C CYS A 100 -3.22 6.86 21.18
N GLU A 101 -3.05 7.32 22.42
CA GLU A 101 -3.79 6.82 23.59
C GLU A 101 -5.31 6.98 23.44
N ASN A 102 -5.74 8.11 22.86
CA ASN A 102 -7.17 8.43 22.67
C ASN A 102 -7.80 7.67 21.50
N LYS A 103 -7.02 6.93 20.70
CA LYS A 103 -7.48 6.30 19.43
C LYS A 103 -8.21 7.29 18.50
N GLY A 104 -7.83 8.57 18.59
CA GLY A 104 -8.39 9.66 17.79
C GLY A 104 -7.84 9.73 16.37
N LEU A 105 -6.71 9.08 16.11
CA LEU A 105 -6.19 8.89 14.76
C LEU A 105 -6.51 7.48 14.29
N VAL A 106 -7.04 7.37 13.07
CA VAL A 106 -7.36 6.08 12.44
C VAL A 106 -6.80 6.03 11.02
N GLU A 107 -6.63 4.83 10.52
CA GLU A 107 -6.35 4.61 9.11
C GLU A 107 -7.58 4.98 8.26
N ARG A 108 -7.34 5.71 7.17
CA ARG A 108 -8.37 6.01 6.17
C ARG A 108 -8.95 4.73 5.55
N LYS A 109 -10.28 4.69 5.38
CA LYS A 109 -10.99 3.54 4.83
C LYS A 109 -11.32 3.75 3.35
N ASP A 110 -10.93 2.79 2.52
CA ASP A 110 -11.05 2.91 1.05
C ASP A 110 -12.06 1.88 0.46
N LEU A 111 -12.68 1.04 1.31
CA LEU A 111 -13.49 -0.11 0.87
C LEU A 111 -14.84 0.24 0.24
N ILE A 112 -15.55 1.25 0.72
CA ILE A 112 -16.91 1.56 0.25
C ILE A 112 -16.92 1.94 -1.25
N PRO A 113 -16.07 2.87 -1.74
CA PRO A 113 -15.99 3.16 -3.17
C PRO A 113 -15.70 1.93 -4.03
N ILE A 114 -14.85 1.01 -3.54
CA ILE A 114 -14.55 -0.24 -4.25
C ILE A 114 -15.79 -1.14 -4.34
N LEU A 115 -16.55 -1.30 -3.25
CA LEU A 115 -17.77 -2.11 -3.27
C LEU A 115 -18.80 -1.58 -4.28
N GLU A 116 -18.97 -0.26 -4.36
CA GLU A 116 -19.84 0.36 -5.36
C GLU A 116 -19.36 0.08 -6.80
N LEU A 117 -18.04 0.12 -7.05
CA LEU A 117 -17.46 -0.25 -8.34
C LEU A 117 -17.73 -1.72 -8.68
N LEU A 118 -17.48 -2.63 -7.74
CA LEU A 118 -17.73 -4.07 -7.91
C LEU A 118 -19.22 -4.38 -8.16
N HIS A 119 -20.12 -3.65 -7.53
CA HIS A 119 -21.57 -3.76 -7.74
C HIS A 119 -22.01 -3.24 -9.11
N SER A 120 -21.45 -2.10 -9.54
CA SER A 120 -21.78 -1.49 -10.83
C SER A 120 -21.35 -2.36 -12.01
N LYS A 121 -20.23 -3.09 -11.87
CA LYS A 121 -19.58 -3.87 -12.93
C LYS A 121 -19.32 -3.05 -14.21
N SER A 122 -19.19 -1.73 -14.07
CA SER A 122 -19.01 -0.79 -15.19
C SER A 122 -17.61 -0.86 -15.80
N VAL A 123 -16.62 -1.29 -15.02
CA VAL A 123 -15.21 -1.38 -15.39
C VAL A 123 -14.59 -2.67 -14.84
N PRO A 124 -13.57 -3.24 -15.49
CA PRO A 124 -12.89 -4.43 -14.97
C PRO A 124 -12.04 -4.04 -13.76
N VAL A 125 -12.41 -4.55 -12.57
CA VAL A 125 -11.67 -4.30 -11.32
C VAL A 125 -10.72 -5.48 -11.04
N TYR A 126 -9.43 -5.20 -10.87
CA TYR A 126 -8.39 -6.19 -10.55
C TYR A 126 -7.92 -6.06 -9.11
N ALA A 127 -7.86 -7.20 -8.41
CA ALA A 127 -7.21 -7.30 -7.10
C ALA A 127 -5.71 -7.59 -7.27
N MET A 128 -4.85 -6.74 -6.72
CA MET A 128 -3.40 -6.94 -6.70
C MET A 128 -2.99 -7.28 -5.28
N ILE A 129 -2.73 -8.56 -4.98
CA ILE A 129 -2.46 -8.99 -3.61
C ILE A 129 -0.97 -8.99 -3.27
N ALA A 130 -0.62 -8.44 -2.11
CA ALA A 130 0.74 -8.51 -1.59
C ALA A 130 1.11 -9.93 -1.11
N PRO A 131 2.37 -10.38 -1.27
CA PRO A 131 2.82 -11.73 -0.87
C PRO A 131 2.55 -12.09 0.60
N ALA A 132 2.49 -11.07 1.46
CA ALA A 132 2.22 -11.21 2.89
C ALA A 132 0.84 -11.82 3.24
N PHE A 133 -0.05 -12.03 2.26
CA PHE A 133 -1.33 -12.72 2.48
C PHE A 133 -1.15 -14.14 3.01
N ASN A 134 -0.05 -14.83 2.67
CA ASN A 134 0.25 -16.18 3.15
C ASN A 134 0.35 -16.25 4.68
N GLY A 135 0.78 -15.17 5.33
CA GLY A 135 0.81 -15.07 6.79
C GLY A 135 -0.52 -14.64 7.43
N GLN A 136 -1.56 -14.31 6.64
CA GLN A 136 -2.85 -13.85 7.15
C GLN A 136 -3.89 -14.96 7.28
N PHE A 137 -3.73 -16.02 6.51
CA PHE A 137 -4.68 -17.11 6.42
C PHE A 137 -4.05 -18.43 6.85
N THR A 138 -4.89 -19.43 7.14
CA THR A 138 -4.38 -20.79 7.36
C THR A 138 -3.80 -21.35 6.05
N LEU A 139 -2.96 -22.39 6.17
CA LEU A 139 -2.39 -23.10 5.02
C LEU A 139 -3.46 -23.65 4.04
N ASP A 140 -4.72 -23.76 4.49
CA ASP A 140 -5.83 -24.16 3.64
C ASP A 140 -6.22 -23.09 2.60
N VAL A 141 -5.88 -21.82 2.81
CA VAL A 141 -6.23 -20.72 1.91
C VAL A 141 -5.13 -20.53 0.88
N THR A 142 -5.29 -21.21 -0.25
CA THR A 142 -4.38 -21.06 -1.39
C THR A 142 -4.72 -19.81 -2.21
N ALA A 143 -3.73 -19.29 -2.96
CA ALA A 143 -3.94 -18.20 -3.93
C ALA A 143 -5.10 -18.50 -4.90
N GLY A 144 -5.25 -19.76 -5.31
CA GLY A 144 -6.35 -20.21 -6.16
C GLY A 144 -7.73 -20.06 -5.52
N LYS A 145 -7.88 -20.40 -4.23
CA LYS A 145 -9.13 -20.20 -3.48
C LYS A 145 -9.43 -18.71 -3.32
N LEU A 146 -8.41 -17.91 -3.03
CA LEU A 146 -8.54 -16.48 -2.86
C LEU A 146 -8.96 -15.78 -4.18
N ARG A 147 -8.39 -16.21 -5.31
CA ARG A 147 -8.80 -15.76 -6.65
C ARG A 147 -10.28 -16.06 -6.92
N THR A 148 -10.75 -17.26 -6.55
CA THR A 148 -12.17 -17.61 -6.67
C THR A 148 -13.04 -16.72 -5.78
N ALA A 149 -12.62 -16.47 -4.53
CA ALA A 149 -13.34 -15.58 -3.62
C ALA A 149 -13.46 -14.15 -4.19
N PHE A 150 -12.37 -13.57 -4.70
CA PHE A 150 -12.40 -12.25 -5.35
C PHE A 150 -13.31 -12.21 -6.57
N LYS A 151 -13.31 -13.26 -7.40
CA LYS A 151 -14.25 -13.37 -8.54
C LYS A 151 -15.71 -13.40 -8.06
N CYS A 152 -16.01 -14.13 -6.98
CA CYS A 152 -17.35 -14.15 -6.39
C CYS A 152 -17.77 -12.77 -5.83
N LEU A 153 -16.82 -11.98 -5.31
CA LEU A 153 -17.05 -10.60 -4.86
C LEU A 153 -17.27 -9.61 -6.01
N GLY A 154 -16.97 -10.00 -7.25
CA GLY A 154 -17.18 -9.18 -8.44
C GLY A 154 -15.91 -8.65 -9.09
N PHE A 155 -14.72 -8.98 -8.58
CA PHE A 155 -13.47 -8.65 -9.25
C PHE A 155 -13.36 -9.42 -10.56
N TYR A 156 -12.82 -8.75 -11.59
CA TYR A 156 -12.56 -9.35 -12.89
C TYR A 156 -11.40 -10.36 -12.80
N GLY A 157 -10.33 -9.98 -12.09
CA GLY A 157 -9.13 -10.79 -11.94
C GLY A 157 -8.41 -10.54 -10.62
N MET A 158 -7.46 -11.43 -10.31
CA MET A 158 -6.54 -11.31 -9.19
C MET A 158 -5.13 -11.60 -9.70
N LEU A 159 -4.18 -10.73 -9.40
CA LEU A 159 -2.75 -10.93 -9.64
C LEU A 159 -2.00 -10.91 -8.31
N GLU A 160 -1.07 -11.84 -8.16
CA GLU A 160 -0.10 -11.80 -7.06
C GLU A 160 1.01 -10.82 -7.41
N VAL A 161 1.21 -9.85 -6.52
CA VAL A 161 2.26 -8.83 -6.67
C VAL A 161 3.66 -9.46 -6.56
N ALA A 162 3.78 -10.68 -6.03
CA ALA A 162 5.01 -11.46 -5.98
C ALA A 162 5.70 -11.58 -7.35
N LEU A 163 4.92 -11.78 -8.43
CA LEU A 163 5.47 -11.87 -9.78
C LEU A 163 6.21 -10.60 -10.21
N PHE A 164 5.74 -9.44 -9.77
CA PHE A 164 6.40 -8.16 -10.05
C PHE A 164 7.58 -7.90 -9.11
N ALA A 165 7.63 -8.56 -7.95
CA ALA A 165 8.84 -8.56 -7.14
C ALA A 165 9.97 -9.27 -7.88
N ASP A 166 9.72 -10.43 -8.51
CA ASP A 166 10.70 -11.13 -9.35
C ASP A 166 11.22 -10.24 -10.48
N ILE A 167 10.32 -9.61 -11.25
CA ILE A 167 10.68 -8.71 -12.36
C ILE A 167 11.53 -7.53 -11.87
N LEU A 168 11.15 -6.92 -10.74
CA LEU A 168 11.90 -5.79 -10.20
C LEU A 168 13.23 -6.21 -9.58
N THR A 169 13.34 -7.42 -9.02
CA THR A 169 14.62 -7.98 -8.59
C THR A 169 15.57 -8.15 -9.78
N LEU A 170 15.09 -8.61 -10.95
CA LEU A 170 15.91 -8.64 -12.17
C LEU A 170 16.37 -7.24 -12.57
N LYS A 171 15.45 -6.28 -12.59
CA LYS A 171 15.78 -4.90 -12.92
C LYS A 171 16.81 -4.32 -11.95
N GLU A 172 16.60 -4.46 -10.65
CA GLU A 172 17.50 -3.95 -9.62
C GLU A 172 18.88 -4.63 -9.67
N ALA A 173 18.95 -5.92 -9.99
CA ALA A 173 20.21 -6.63 -10.19
C ALA A 173 21.00 -6.08 -11.40
N LEU A 174 20.31 -5.81 -12.53
CA LEU A 174 20.94 -5.19 -13.70
C LEU A 174 21.38 -3.74 -13.43
N GLU A 175 20.59 -2.99 -12.67
CA GLU A 175 20.95 -1.62 -12.24
C GLU A 175 22.19 -1.66 -11.32
N PHE A 176 22.25 -2.63 -10.41
CA PHE A 176 23.40 -2.85 -9.53
C PHE A 176 24.65 -3.18 -10.34
N ASP A 177 24.57 -4.17 -11.24
CA ASP A 177 25.68 -4.56 -12.11
C ASP A 177 26.18 -3.37 -12.94
N ARG A 178 25.27 -2.54 -13.48
CA ARG A 178 25.63 -1.33 -14.22
C ARG A 178 26.30 -0.24 -13.38
N THR A 179 25.91 -0.10 -12.11
CA THR A 179 26.27 1.05 -11.27
C THR A 179 27.49 0.77 -10.39
N ILE A 180 27.67 -0.48 -9.94
CA ILE A 180 28.75 -0.87 -9.03
C ILE A 180 29.91 -1.43 -9.85
N GLN A 181 30.92 -0.61 -10.11
CA GLN A 181 32.09 -0.99 -10.91
C GLN A 181 33.37 -1.00 -10.08
N GLU A 182 33.43 -0.17 -9.03
CA GLU A 182 34.56 -0.03 -8.12
C GLU A 182 34.13 -0.22 -6.66
N ASP A 183 35.05 -0.56 -5.77
CA ASP A 183 34.79 -0.81 -4.33
C ASP A 183 34.19 0.40 -3.57
N LYS A 184 34.31 1.60 -4.14
CA LYS A 184 33.76 2.85 -3.55
C LYS A 184 32.31 3.09 -3.95
N ASP A 185 31.84 2.43 -5.00
CA ASP A 185 30.48 2.62 -5.50
C ASP A 185 29.50 1.95 -4.55
N PHE A 186 28.36 2.57 -4.35
CA PHE A 186 27.28 1.97 -3.57
C PHE A 186 25.94 2.37 -4.15
N MET A 187 24.97 1.48 -3.90
CA MET A 187 23.60 1.60 -4.36
C MET A 187 22.67 1.31 -3.20
N LEU A 188 21.70 2.18 -2.98
CA LEU A 188 20.66 2.00 -2.00
C LEU A 188 19.59 1.06 -2.56
N THR A 189 19.41 -0.10 -1.94
CA THR A 189 18.36 -1.06 -2.31
C THR A 189 17.05 -0.77 -1.56
N SER A 190 16.06 -1.67 -1.64
CA SER A 190 14.78 -1.55 -0.93
C SER A 190 13.92 -0.36 -1.37
N CYS A 191 14.09 0.12 -2.60
CA CYS A 191 13.35 1.26 -3.15
C CYS A 191 11.84 0.99 -3.33
N CYS A 192 11.41 -0.26 -3.15
CA CYS A 192 10.00 -0.66 -3.11
C CYS A 192 9.27 -0.30 -1.80
N CYS A 193 10.01 0.12 -0.76
CA CYS A 193 9.44 0.57 0.52
C CYS A 193 9.12 2.08 0.47
N PRO A 194 7.85 2.49 0.59
CA PRO A 194 7.49 3.91 0.51
C PRO A 194 8.06 4.74 1.66
N ILE A 195 8.24 4.16 2.85
CA ILE A 195 8.85 4.87 3.98
C ILE A 195 10.34 5.11 3.74
N TRP A 196 11.05 4.13 3.18
CA TRP A 196 12.46 4.26 2.84
C TRP A 196 12.67 5.34 1.76
N VAL A 197 11.88 5.27 0.68
CA VAL A 197 11.90 6.30 -0.38
C VAL A 197 11.57 7.68 0.20
N ALA A 198 10.57 7.79 1.07
CA ALA A 198 10.23 9.06 1.70
C ALA A 198 11.34 9.59 2.62
N MET A 199 12.04 8.72 3.37
CA MET A 199 13.19 9.12 4.18
C MET A 199 14.32 9.66 3.31
N ILE A 200 14.65 8.98 2.21
CA ILE A 200 15.69 9.46 1.28
C ILE A 200 15.25 10.81 0.67
N LYS A 201 14.03 10.92 0.16
CA LYS A 201 13.53 12.15 -0.48
C LYS A 201 13.47 13.34 0.48
N LYS A 202 13.02 13.14 1.73
CA LYS A 202 12.72 14.24 2.67
C LYS A 202 13.85 14.56 3.64
N ILE A 203 14.69 13.58 3.99
CA ILE A 203 15.70 13.70 5.05
C ILE A 203 17.11 13.56 4.45
N TYR A 204 17.35 12.55 3.61
CA TYR A 204 18.67 12.21 3.08
C TYR A 204 18.77 12.46 1.56
N HIS A 205 18.35 13.65 1.12
CA HIS A 205 18.21 14.00 -0.29
C HIS A 205 19.50 13.83 -1.12
N ASP A 206 20.68 14.01 -0.51
CA ASP A 206 21.98 13.76 -1.14
C ASP A 206 22.16 12.31 -1.61
N LEU A 207 21.39 11.37 -1.05
CA LEU A 207 21.46 9.96 -1.41
C LEU A 207 20.51 9.55 -2.55
N ILE A 208 19.65 10.45 -3.05
CA ILE A 208 18.73 10.17 -4.17
C ILE A 208 19.47 9.60 -5.40
N PRO A 209 20.64 10.13 -5.83
CA PRO A 209 21.36 9.61 -6.99
C PRO A 209 21.83 8.16 -6.84
N HIS A 210 21.92 7.65 -5.60
CA HIS A 210 22.37 6.30 -5.30
C HIS A 210 21.22 5.28 -5.23
N MET A 211 19.97 5.70 -5.41
CA MET A 211 18.81 4.81 -5.40
C MET A 211 18.43 4.44 -6.84
N PRO A 212 18.16 3.16 -7.16
CA PRO A 212 17.65 2.78 -8.47
C PRO A 212 16.33 3.49 -8.74
N PRO A 213 16.09 3.91 -9.99
CA PRO A 213 14.81 4.51 -10.38
C PRO A 213 13.73 3.44 -10.57
N SER A 214 13.68 2.43 -9.71
CA SER A 214 12.70 1.34 -9.78
C SER A 214 11.41 1.73 -9.06
N VAL A 215 10.27 1.33 -9.61
CA VAL A 215 8.97 1.43 -8.92
C VAL A 215 8.83 0.27 -7.92
N SER A 216 7.84 0.33 -7.03
CA SER A 216 7.53 -0.84 -6.19
C SER A 216 6.75 -1.92 -6.97
N PRO A 217 6.74 -3.18 -6.51
CA PRO A 217 5.96 -4.26 -7.12
C PRO A 217 4.48 -3.92 -7.27
N MET A 218 3.92 -3.16 -6.33
CA MET A 218 2.54 -2.67 -6.39
C MET A 218 2.31 -1.80 -7.63
N VAL A 219 3.21 -0.85 -7.89
CA VAL A 219 3.12 0.09 -9.01
C VAL A 219 3.39 -0.63 -10.34
N ALA A 220 4.41 -1.49 -10.38
CA ALA A 220 4.70 -2.32 -11.54
C ALA A 220 3.49 -3.18 -11.95
N CYS A 221 2.84 -3.82 -10.97
CA CYS A 221 1.64 -4.61 -11.19
C CYS A 221 0.48 -3.78 -11.75
N GLY A 222 0.21 -2.62 -11.14
CA GLY A 222 -0.87 -1.74 -11.57
C GLY A 222 -0.69 -1.24 -12.99
N ARG A 223 0.52 -0.77 -13.34
CA ARG A 223 0.83 -0.34 -14.71
C ARG A 223 0.74 -1.49 -15.71
N ALA A 224 1.19 -2.69 -15.36
CA ALA A 224 1.13 -3.84 -16.25
C ALA A 224 -0.31 -4.25 -16.54
N ILE A 225 -1.18 -4.25 -15.52
CA ILE A 225 -2.61 -4.46 -15.70
C ILE A 225 -3.20 -3.41 -16.63
N LYS A 226 -2.92 -2.11 -16.40
CA LYS A 226 -3.45 -1.02 -17.23
C LYS A 226 -2.87 -1.01 -18.66
N ARG A 227 -1.67 -1.56 -18.87
CA ARG A 227 -1.08 -1.74 -20.20
C ARG A 227 -1.86 -2.78 -21.02
N ILE A 228 -2.32 -3.85 -20.39
CA ILE A 228 -3.08 -4.94 -21.02
C ILE A 228 -4.58 -4.59 -21.08
N HIS A 229 -5.10 -3.93 -20.04
CA HIS A 229 -6.49 -3.51 -19.87
C HIS A 229 -6.56 -2.03 -19.51
N PRO A 230 -6.57 -1.11 -20.51
CA PRO A 230 -6.52 0.34 -20.28
C PRO A 230 -7.61 0.91 -19.37
N ASP A 231 -8.81 0.34 -19.42
CA ASP A 231 -9.95 0.76 -18.60
C ASP A 231 -10.00 0.11 -17.21
N ALA A 232 -8.98 -0.67 -16.84
CA ALA A 232 -8.98 -1.40 -15.58
C ALA A 232 -8.82 -0.49 -14.37
N VAL A 233 -9.64 -0.77 -13.36
CA VAL A 233 -9.43 -0.27 -12.00
C VAL A 233 -8.59 -1.28 -11.24
N THR A 234 -7.58 -0.79 -10.54
CA THR A 234 -6.59 -1.57 -9.83
C THR A 234 -6.70 -1.32 -8.32
N VAL A 235 -6.89 -2.41 -7.57
CA VAL A 235 -7.03 -2.38 -6.11
C VAL A 235 -5.89 -3.18 -5.51
N PHE A 236 -4.91 -2.49 -4.91
CA PHE A 236 -3.87 -3.15 -4.14
C PHE A 236 -4.42 -3.60 -2.78
N ILE A 237 -4.11 -4.83 -2.38
CA ILE A 237 -4.52 -5.39 -1.10
C ILE A 237 -3.27 -5.91 -0.41
N GLY A 238 -2.85 -5.22 0.65
CA GLY A 238 -1.58 -5.53 1.31
C GLY A 238 -1.53 -5.06 2.76
N PRO A 239 -0.37 -5.14 3.42
CA PRO A 239 -0.30 -4.87 4.86
C PRO A 239 0.01 -3.42 5.24
N CYS A 240 0.40 -2.58 4.28
CA CYS A 240 1.07 -1.32 4.59
C CYS A 240 0.22 -0.09 4.27
N ILE A 241 -0.08 0.72 5.29
CA ILE A 241 -0.81 2.00 5.16
C ILE A 241 -0.03 2.98 4.26
N ALA A 242 1.30 2.93 4.28
CA ALA A 242 2.15 3.82 3.49
C ALA A 242 1.96 3.63 1.98
N LYS A 243 1.48 2.47 1.53
CA LYS A 243 1.11 2.24 0.13
C LYS A 243 -0.05 3.14 -0.33
N LYS A 244 -0.96 3.55 0.57
CA LYS A 244 -2.01 4.55 0.27
C LYS A 244 -1.41 5.92 -0.08
N ALA A 245 -0.27 6.27 0.51
CA ALA A 245 0.43 7.52 0.20
C ALA A 245 1.27 7.37 -1.08
N GLU A 246 1.96 6.24 -1.24
CA GLU A 246 2.74 5.92 -2.45
C GLU A 246 1.89 5.97 -3.73
N ALA A 247 0.69 5.37 -3.70
CA ALA A 247 -0.23 5.36 -4.84
C ALA A 247 -0.66 6.77 -5.29
N LYS A 248 -0.48 7.79 -4.44
CA LYS A 248 -0.80 9.19 -4.76
C LYS A 248 0.41 10.01 -5.18
N GLU A 249 1.62 9.43 -5.23
CA GLU A 249 2.82 10.18 -5.63
C GLU A 249 2.72 10.62 -7.11
N PRO A 250 3.05 11.89 -7.43
CA PRO A 250 2.81 12.44 -8.77
C PRO A 250 3.45 11.67 -9.93
N ASP A 251 4.59 11.02 -9.70
CA ASP A 251 5.36 10.26 -10.69
C ASP A 251 4.82 8.84 -10.95
N ILE A 252 3.93 8.34 -10.10
CA ILE A 252 3.43 6.94 -10.12
C ILE A 252 1.92 6.79 -9.89
N LYS A 253 1.17 7.90 -9.74
CA LYS A 253 -0.29 7.90 -9.52
C LYS A 253 -1.11 7.34 -10.67
N ASP A 254 -0.49 7.03 -11.80
CA ASP A 254 -1.12 6.36 -12.95
C ASP A 254 -1.43 4.88 -12.66
N ALA A 255 -0.71 4.27 -11.71
CA ALA A 255 -0.67 2.82 -11.56
C ALA A 255 -1.81 2.22 -10.73
N VAL A 256 -2.16 2.84 -9.59
CA VAL A 256 -3.00 2.23 -8.55
C VAL A 256 -4.15 3.16 -8.18
N ASP A 257 -5.39 2.66 -8.26
CA ASP A 257 -6.59 3.47 -7.99
C ASP A 257 -7.01 3.41 -6.52
N TYR A 258 -6.92 2.23 -5.90
CA TYR A 258 -7.23 2.05 -4.48
C TYR A 258 -6.23 1.14 -3.77
N VAL A 259 -6.07 1.38 -2.46
CA VAL A 259 -5.23 0.57 -1.58
C VAL A 259 -6.03 0.16 -0.36
N LEU A 260 -6.25 -1.15 -0.21
CA LEU A 260 -6.83 -1.75 0.99
C LEU A 260 -5.72 -2.35 1.84
N THR A 261 -5.76 -2.07 3.14
CA THR A 261 -4.91 -2.82 4.05
C THR A 261 -5.57 -4.12 4.52
N PHE A 262 -4.75 -5.07 4.94
CA PHE A 262 -5.20 -6.28 5.62
C PHE A 262 -6.05 -5.95 6.86
N GLN A 263 -5.81 -4.83 7.55
CA GLN A 263 -6.62 -4.41 8.70
C GLN A 263 -8.06 -4.04 8.33
N GLU A 264 -8.28 -3.50 7.13
CA GLU A 264 -9.63 -3.23 6.62
C GLU A 264 -10.43 -4.52 6.34
N ILE A 265 -9.74 -5.64 6.12
CA ILE A 265 -10.35 -6.98 5.92
C ILE A 265 -10.24 -7.89 7.17
N LYS A 266 -10.06 -7.30 8.37
CA LYS A 266 -9.86 -8.01 9.67
C LYS A 266 -8.60 -8.90 9.75
N ALA A 267 -7.54 -8.55 9.05
CA ALA A 267 -6.23 -9.19 9.12
C ALA A 267 -5.18 -8.25 9.77
N ASN A 268 -4.11 -8.80 10.37
CA ASN A 268 -3.39 -8.15 11.47
C ASN A 268 -1.93 -7.75 11.17
N PHE A 269 -1.49 -7.70 9.92
CA PHE A 269 -0.08 -7.43 9.57
C PHE A 269 0.23 -5.98 9.17
N MET A 270 1.45 -5.52 9.48
CA MET A 270 2.07 -4.30 8.96
C MET A 270 3.47 -4.65 8.44
N GLU A 271 3.79 -4.25 7.22
CA GLU A 271 5.10 -4.52 6.61
C GLU A 271 5.98 -3.27 6.67
N GLY A 272 7.24 -3.45 7.05
CA GLY A 272 8.24 -2.38 7.09
C GLY A 272 9.61 -2.94 6.72
N MET A 273 10.07 -2.67 5.50
CA MET A 273 11.39 -3.13 5.01
C MET A 273 12.55 -2.25 5.51
N GLY A 274 12.26 -1.10 6.13
CA GLY A 274 13.26 -0.23 6.76
C GLY A 274 13.56 -0.57 8.23
N CYS A 275 13.16 -1.76 8.69
CA CYS A 275 13.27 -2.17 10.09
C CYS A 275 14.56 -2.94 10.36
N VAL A 276 14.96 -3.03 11.63
CA VAL A 276 16.08 -3.87 12.05
C VAL A 276 15.76 -5.33 11.70
N GLY A 277 16.51 -5.92 10.77
CA GLY A 277 16.23 -7.25 10.22
C GLY A 277 15.50 -7.25 8.86
N GLY A 278 15.30 -6.09 8.22
CA GLY A 278 14.69 -6.02 6.88
C GLY A 278 13.26 -6.54 6.84
N CYS A 279 12.90 -7.25 5.76
CA CYS A 279 11.54 -7.77 5.54
C CYS A 279 11.02 -8.68 6.67
N VAL A 280 11.92 -9.43 7.33
CA VAL A 280 11.56 -10.33 8.45
C VAL A 280 11.56 -9.62 9.81
N GLY A 281 12.02 -8.36 9.86
CA GLY A 281 12.11 -7.53 11.07
C GLY A 281 11.04 -6.46 11.19
N GLY A 282 10.02 -6.47 10.33
CA GLY A 282 8.97 -5.44 10.28
C GLY A 282 8.17 -5.29 11.58
N PRO A 283 7.45 -4.16 11.75
CA PRO A 283 6.61 -3.93 12.92
C PRO A 283 5.47 -4.97 12.92
N LYS A 284 5.48 -5.87 13.91
CA LYS A 284 4.66 -7.11 14.04
C LYS A 284 5.27 -8.40 13.48
N ALA A 285 6.59 -8.49 13.36
CA ALA A 285 7.26 -9.80 13.28
C ALA A 285 6.77 -10.70 14.43
N LEU A 286 6.33 -11.92 14.10
CA LEU A 286 5.77 -12.88 15.06
C LEU A 286 6.88 -13.64 15.82
N ILE A 287 8.07 -13.70 15.23
CA ILE A 287 9.26 -14.37 15.73
C ILE A 287 10.46 -13.42 15.64
N PRO A 288 11.54 -13.66 16.40
CA PRO A 288 12.77 -12.89 16.27
C PRO A 288 13.29 -12.89 14.82
N TYR A 289 13.78 -11.75 14.33
CA TYR A 289 14.17 -11.59 12.92
C TYR A 289 15.27 -12.57 12.48
N LYS A 290 16.13 -13.05 13.40
CA LYS A 290 17.16 -14.05 13.10
C LYS A 290 16.55 -15.40 12.75
N GLU A 291 15.62 -15.88 13.57
CA GLU A 291 14.86 -17.12 13.31
C GLU A 291 14.06 -16.98 12.02
N GLY A 292 13.36 -15.85 11.83
CA GLY A 292 12.65 -15.59 10.58
C GLY A 292 13.54 -15.49 9.35
N THR A 293 14.83 -15.14 9.51
CA THR A 293 15.79 -15.14 8.40
C THR A 293 16.14 -16.57 8.00
N GLU A 294 16.35 -17.47 8.96
CA GLU A 294 16.60 -18.89 8.72
C GLU A 294 15.41 -19.56 8.02
N ASP A 295 14.19 -19.31 8.51
CA ASP A 295 12.96 -19.84 7.91
C ASP A 295 12.78 -19.37 6.45
N VAL A 296 13.08 -18.10 6.16
CA VAL A 296 12.97 -17.55 4.79
C VAL A 296 14.02 -18.15 3.87
N ILE A 297 15.24 -18.40 4.37
CA ILE A 297 16.29 -19.08 3.59
C ILE A 297 15.86 -20.52 3.28
N GLU A 298 15.37 -21.28 4.27
CA GLU A 298 14.87 -22.65 4.05
C GLU A 298 13.71 -22.65 3.04
N TYR A 299 12.77 -21.71 3.16
CA TYR A 299 11.68 -21.57 2.21
C TYR A 299 12.18 -21.26 0.79
N GLY A 300 13.17 -20.38 0.64
CA GLY A 300 13.84 -20.11 -0.64
C GLY A 300 14.54 -21.35 -1.21
N ASP A 301 15.08 -22.21 -0.34
CA ASP A 301 15.67 -23.49 -0.76
C ASP A 301 14.64 -24.50 -1.28
N LEU A 302 13.37 -24.34 -0.90
CA LEU A 302 12.26 -25.13 -1.42
C LEU A 302 11.64 -24.55 -2.70
N ALA A 303 12.00 -23.33 -3.10
CA ALA A 303 11.45 -22.68 -4.28
C ALA A 303 11.76 -23.47 -5.56
N THR A 304 10.74 -23.63 -6.41
CA THR A 304 10.85 -24.32 -7.70
C THR A 304 11.84 -23.63 -8.65
N TYR A 305 11.83 -22.30 -8.66
CA TYR A 305 12.73 -21.47 -9.44
C TYR A 305 13.68 -20.75 -8.49
N LYS A 306 15.00 -20.90 -8.72
CA LYS A 306 16.02 -20.38 -7.82
C LYS A 306 16.34 -18.91 -8.02
N THR A 307 16.15 -18.43 -9.24
CA THR A 307 16.33 -17.02 -9.57
C THR A 307 15.11 -16.52 -10.34
N PRO A 308 14.83 -15.21 -10.27
CA PRO A 308 13.74 -14.62 -11.06
C PRO A 308 13.84 -14.85 -12.57
N ILE A 309 15.05 -15.01 -13.13
CA ILE A 309 15.23 -15.26 -14.57
C ILE A 309 14.83 -16.69 -14.95
N ASP A 310 14.88 -17.62 -13.99
CA ASP A 310 14.43 -19.00 -14.18
C ASP A 310 12.90 -19.13 -14.08
N ASN A 311 12.19 -18.09 -13.63
CA ASN A 311 10.73 -18.10 -13.50
C ASN A 311 10.07 -17.86 -14.88
N PRO A 312 9.50 -18.89 -15.54
CA PRO A 312 8.93 -18.75 -16.87
C PRO A 312 7.74 -17.79 -16.89
N HIS A 313 7.02 -17.63 -15.77
CA HIS A 313 5.90 -16.71 -15.68
C HIS A 313 6.33 -15.25 -15.69
N ALA A 314 7.51 -14.94 -15.14
CA ALA A 314 8.06 -13.59 -15.18
C ALA A 314 8.51 -13.24 -16.60
N ILE A 315 9.18 -14.18 -17.28
CA ILE A 315 9.63 -14.01 -18.66
C ILE A 315 8.45 -13.90 -19.62
N GLU A 316 7.45 -14.78 -19.53
CA GLU A 316 6.24 -14.73 -20.37
C GLU A 316 5.50 -13.40 -20.21
N LEU A 317 5.37 -12.90 -18.98
CA LEU A 317 4.74 -11.61 -18.73
C LEU A 317 5.55 -10.45 -19.31
N LEU A 318 6.88 -10.47 -19.20
CA LEU A 318 7.75 -9.47 -19.81
C LEU A 318 7.56 -9.43 -21.32
N GLU A 319 7.53 -10.59 -21.98
CA GLU A 319 7.26 -10.68 -23.42
C GLU A 319 5.89 -10.09 -23.80
N GLN A 320 4.83 -10.40 -23.03
CA GLN A 320 3.49 -9.83 -23.23
C GLN A 320 3.46 -8.30 -23.07
N LEU A 321 4.32 -7.75 -22.20
CA LEU A 321 4.46 -6.32 -21.97
C LEU A 321 5.37 -5.63 -23.01
N GLY A 322 5.97 -6.40 -23.93
CA GLY A 322 6.83 -5.91 -25.00
C GLY A 322 8.33 -5.85 -24.66
N PHE A 323 8.76 -6.49 -23.58
CA PHE A 323 10.16 -6.65 -23.21
C PHE A 323 10.66 -7.99 -23.76
N HIS A 324 11.41 -7.95 -24.85
CA HIS A 324 11.90 -9.15 -25.53
C HIS A 324 13.28 -9.57 -25.04
N ARG A 325 13.96 -8.67 -24.35
CA ARG A 325 15.26 -8.91 -23.73
C ARG A 325 15.28 -8.36 -22.31
N ILE A 326 16.09 -8.97 -21.45
CA ILE A 326 16.24 -8.49 -20.06
C ILE A 326 16.84 -7.09 -19.99
N GLU A 327 17.68 -6.70 -20.95
CA GLU A 327 18.30 -5.37 -20.97
C GLU A 327 17.27 -4.25 -21.23
N ASP A 328 16.11 -4.57 -21.81
CA ASP A 328 15.01 -3.62 -22.04
C ASP A 328 14.51 -3.04 -20.69
N LEU A 329 14.71 -3.75 -19.57
CA LEU A 329 14.41 -3.28 -18.21
C LEU A 329 15.27 -2.07 -17.77
N LEU A 330 16.42 -1.86 -18.40
CA LEU A 330 17.33 -0.74 -18.13
C LEU A 330 17.00 0.53 -18.92
N GLU A 331 16.11 0.45 -19.92
CA GLU A 331 15.65 1.61 -20.69
C GLU A 331 14.91 2.60 -19.79
N ARG A 332 15.26 3.88 -19.88
CA ARG A 332 14.82 4.89 -18.91
C ARG A 332 13.37 5.36 -19.06
N ASP A 333 12.68 4.94 -20.12
CA ASP A 333 11.27 5.25 -20.36
C ASP A 333 10.46 3.96 -20.46
N ASN A 334 10.28 3.31 -19.31
CA ASN A 334 9.54 2.07 -19.24
C ASN A 334 8.61 1.99 -18.02
N LEU A 335 7.78 0.96 -18.03
CA LEU A 335 6.72 0.70 -17.06
C LEU A 335 7.23 0.59 -15.60
N PHE A 336 8.47 0.13 -15.42
CA PHE A 336 9.07 -0.19 -14.14
C PHE A 336 9.89 0.95 -13.55
N ILE A 337 9.89 2.12 -14.18
CA ILE A 337 10.70 3.26 -13.77
C ILE A 337 9.87 4.36 -13.13
N ARG A 338 10.46 4.98 -12.12
CA ARG A 338 9.95 6.19 -11.48
C ARG A 338 10.91 7.36 -11.62
N LYS A 339 10.37 8.58 -11.54
CA LYS A 339 11.15 9.81 -11.62
C LYS A 339 11.19 10.45 -10.23
N PHE A 340 12.36 10.43 -9.60
CA PHE A 340 12.58 11.18 -8.38
C PHE A 340 12.60 12.68 -8.72
N THR A 341 11.50 13.36 -8.43
CA THR A 341 11.34 14.81 -8.55
C THR A 341 11.79 15.53 -7.30
#